data_AF-V5F5X1-F1
#
_entry.id   AF-V5F5X1-F1
#
_cell.length_a   1.000
_cell.length_b   1.000
_cell.length_c   1.000
_cell.angle_alpha   90.00
_cell.angle_beta   90.00
_cell.angle_gamma   90.00
#
_symmetry.space_group_name_H-M   'P 1'
#
loop_
_entity.id
_entity.type
_entity.pdbx_description
1 polymer ?
#
loop_
_entity_poly.entity_id
_entity_poly.type
_entity_poly.pdbx_seq_one_letter_code
_entity_poly.pdbx_strand_id
1 'polypeptide(L)'
;MGFFSWKTSDTKESISNVYSSRGSKTVYLYLPDGKLIEEKFYKGYGVFGGLDVFIQLAKQNGFKGDVEYLRDMGIELDCEQKNVEYPLKFSFSNLLSYKDLDPAECCNQQGFFYD
;
A
#
# COMPACT_ATOMS: atom_id res chain seq x y z
N MET A 1 -5.67 -1.33 18.02
CA MET A 1 -5.63 -1.14 16.55
C MET A 1 -4.52 -2.03 15.99
N GLY A 2 -4.76 -2.62 14.82
CA GLY A 2 -3.79 -3.48 14.13
C GLY A 2 -2.86 -2.71 13.19
N PHE A 3 -2.14 -3.42 12.35
CA PHE A 3 -1.29 -2.84 11.31
C PHE A 3 -1.97 -2.97 9.93
N PHE A 4 -1.72 -2.00 9.06
CA PHE A 4 -2.04 -2.11 7.65
C PHE A 4 -0.90 -2.82 6.92
N SER A 5 -1.23 -3.81 6.12
CA SER A 5 -0.27 -4.51 5.28
C SER A 5 -0.98 -5.13 4.10
N TRP A 6 -0.25 -5.25 3.01
CA TRP A 6 -0.70 -5.84 1.77
C TRP A 6 0.25 -6.95 1.36
N LYS A 7 -0.19 -7.76 0.42
CA LYS A 7 0.67 -8.59 -0.40
C LYS A 7 1.13 -7.79 -1.60
N THR A 8 2.37 -7.99 -2.01
CA THR A 8 2.89 -7.46 -3.27
C THR A 8 2.03 -7.94 -4.44
N SER A 9 1.84 -7.06 -5.41
CA SER A 9 1.02 -7.30 -6.60
C SER A 9 1.54 -8.43 -7.47
N ASP A 10 2.86 -8.63 -7.51
CA ASP A 10 3.56 -9.60 -8.35
C ASP A 10 3.80 -10.93 -7.65
N THR A 11 4.51 -10.94 -6.52
CA THR A 11 4.91 -12.18 -5.83
C THR A 11 3.87 -12.66 -4.83
N LYS A 12 2.83 -11.86 -4.57
CA LYS A 12 1.80 -12.12 -3.55
C LYS A 12 2.39 -12.36 -2.15
N GLU A 13 3.60 -11.85 -1.91
CA GLU A 13 4.28 -11.94 -0.63
C GLU A 13 3.83 -10.82 0.31
N SER A 14 3.68 -11.14 1.60
CA SER A 14 3.32 -10.16 2.63
C SER A 14 4.40 -9.08 2.79
N ILE A 15 3.96 -7.82 2.81
CA ILE A 15 4.79 -6.68 3.20
C ILE A 15 4.87 -6.63 4.73
N SER A 16 5.97 -7.15 5.26
CA SER A 16 6.26 -7.14 6.69
C SER A 16 6.70 -5.76 7.19
N ASN A 17 6.24 -5.41 8.39
CA ASN A 17 6.64 -4.18 9.04
C ASN A 17 7.87 -4.40 9.96
N VAL A 18 8.54 -3.31 10.32
CA VAL A 18 9.76 -3.30 11.15
C VAL A 18 9.59 -3.90 12.54
N TYR A 19 8.36 -4.04 13.04
CA TYR A 19 8.08 -4.59 14.36
C TYR A 19 7.88 -6.11 14.34
N SER A 20 7.73 -6.70 13.15
CA SER A 20 7.50 -8.14 12.99
C SER A 20 8.77 -8.97 13.17
N SER A 21 8.61 -10.25 13.50
CA SER A 21 9.72 -11.22 13.59
C SER A 21 10.51 -11.38 12.28
N ARG A 22 9.88 -11.07 11.13
CA ARG A 22 10.52 -11.10 9.81
C ARG A 22 11.32 -9.84 9.46
N GLY A 23 11.22 -8.78 10.26
CA GLY A 23 11.75 -7.47 9.94
C GLY A 23 11.05 -6.82 8.74
N SER A 24 11.61 -5.76 8.17
CA SER A 24 11.07 -5.08 6.98
C SER A 24 11.96 -5.33 5.77
N LYS A 25 11.34 -5.61 4.62
CA LYS A 25 11.98 -5.61 3.30
C LYS A 25 11.73 -4.27 2.62
N THR A 26 12.63 -3.86 1.72
CA THR A 26 12.38 -2.72 0.84
C THR A 26 11.19 -3.01 -0.06
N VAL A 27 10.22 -2.09 -0.08
CA VAL A 27 9.00 -2.14 -0.90
C VAL A 27 8.94 -0.92 -1.79
N TYR A 28 8.46 -1.13 -3.01
CA TYR A 28 8.19 -0.07 -3.96
C TYR A 28 6.68 0.06 -4.17
N LEU A 29 6.15 1.27 -3.96
CA LEU A 29 4.80 1.66 -4.32
C LEU A 29 4.81 2.30 -5.70
N TYR A 30 3.99 1.75 -6.60
CA TYR A 30 3.81 2.25 -7.95
C TYR A 30 2.61 3.17 -8.01
N LEU A 31 2.77 4.37 -8.57
CA LEU A 31 1.68 5.29 -8.81
C LEU A 31 1.28 5.31 -10.29
N PRO A 32 0.00 5.62 -10.63
CA PRO A 32 -0.48 5.69 -12.01
C PRO A 32 0.21 6.76 -12.86
N ASP A 33 0.76 7.82 -12.25
CA ASP A 33 1.52 8.87 -12.93
C ASP A 33 2.95 8.44 -13.30
N GLY A 34 3.32 7.18 -13.05
CA GLY A 34 4.63 6.62 -13.33
C GLY A 34 5.67 6.85 -12.23
N LYS A 35 5.33 7.56 -11.15
CA LYS A 35 6.23 7.70 -10.00
C LYS A 35 6.35 6.39 -9.24
N LEU A 36 7.54 6.19 -8.68
CA LEU A 36 7.90 5.06 -7.84
C LEU A 36 8.34 5.59 -6.47
N ILE A 37 7.74 5.07 -5.41
CA ILE A 37 8.07 5.45 -4.03
C ILE A 37 8.74 4.26 -3.34
N GLU A 38 9.97 4.46 -2.85
CA GLU A 38 10.73 3.46 -2.10
C GLU A 38 10.46 3.60 -0.59
N GLU A 39 10.20 2.47 0.08
CA GLU A 39 10.12 2.37 1.54
C GLU A 39 11.00 1.24 2.04
N LYS A 40 11.97 1.54 2.92
CA LYS A 40 12.94 0.57 3.45
C LYS A 40 12.57 0.04 4.83
N PHE A 41 11.78 0.80 5.57
CA PHE A 41 11.49 0.58 6.98
C PHE A 41 9.99 0.75 7.23
N TYR A 42 9.19 -0.03 6.51
CA TYR A 42 7.74 0.08 6.58
C TYR A 42 7.23 -0.15 8.00
N LYS A 43 6.47 0.81 8.53
CA LYS A 43 6.00 0.81 9.93
C LYS A 43 4.62 0.18 10.14
N GLY A 44 3.90 -0.17 9.08
CA GLY A 44 2.57 -0.77 9.19
C GLY A 44 1.40 0.22 9.28
N TYR A 45 1.59 1.49 8.91
CA TYR A 45 0.55 2.54 9.04
C TYR A 45 0.09 3.15 7.70
N GLY A 46 0.39 2.49 6.58
CA GLY A 46 0.06 2.99 5.24
C GLY A 46 0.87 4.21 4.83
N VAL A 47 2.11 4.34 5.33
CA VAL A 47 3.03 5.41 4.92
C VAL A 47 4.26 4.78 4.27
N PHE A 48 4.53 5.19 3.03
CA PHE A 48 5.66 4.71 2.22
C PHE A 48 6.43 5.92 1.70
N GLY A 49 7.71 6.03 2.00
CA GLY A 49 8.55 7.16 1.56
C GLY A 49 8.02 8.53 1.99
N GLY A 50 7.28 8.59 3.12
CA GLY A 50 6.60 9.79 3.62
C GLY A 50 5.24 10.09 2.98
N LEU A 51 4.81 9.31 1.98
CA LEU A 51 3.50 9.42 1.35
C LEU A 51 2.48 8.54 2.08
N ASP A 52 1.36 9.13 2.49
CA ASP A 52 0.19 8.42 3.00
C ASP A 52 -0.60 7.82 1.84
N VAL A 53 -0.60 6.49 1.75
CA VAL A 53 -1.17 5.77 0.61
C VAL A 53 -2.69 5.87 0.55
N PHE A 54 -3.35 6.04 1.69
CA PHE A 54 -4.82 6.16 1.73
C PHE A 54 -5.27 7.52 1.20
N ILE A 55 -4.59 8.59 1.65
CA ILE A 55 -4.83 9.93 1.10
C ILE A 55 -4.55 9.95 -0.41
N GLN A 56 -3.46 9.31 -0.83
CA GLN A 56 -3.11 9.24 -2.24
C GLN A 56 -4.15 8.45 -3.05
N LEU A 57 -4.60 7.31 -2.53
CA LEU A 57 -5.62 6.46 -3.14
C LEU A 57 -6.93 7.25 -3.35
N ALA A 58 -7.41 7.93 -2.32
CA ALA A 58 -8.61 8.77 -2.41
C ALA A 58 -8.45 9.88 -3.46
N LYS A 59 -7.34 10.62 -3.44
CA LYS A 59 -7.08 11.70 -4.41
C LYS A 59 -7.02 11.19 -5.85
N GLN A 60 -6.35 10.06 -6.09
CA GLN A 60 -6.23 9.46 -7.42
C GLN A 60 -7.58 8.99 -7.97
N ASN A 61 -8.48 8.57 -7.09
CA ASN A 61 -9.84 8.16 -7.45
C ASN A 61 -10.85 9.33 -7.36
N GLY A 62 -10.37 10.58 -7.40
CA GLY A 62 -11.21 11.77 -7.61
C GLY A 62 -11.79 12.42 -6.36
N PHE A 63 -11.52 11.89 -5.17
CA PHE A 63 -11.99 12.47 -3.92
C PHE A 63 -11.22 13.75 -3.55
N LYS A 64 -11.90 14.70 -2.91
CA LYS A 64 -11.36 15.98 -2.47
C LYS A 64 -11.87 16.31 -1.07
N GLY A 65 -11.00 16.85 -0.22
CA GLY A 65 -11.33 17.23 1.14
C GLY A 65 -10.07 17.53 1.95
N ASP A 66 -10.22 17.65 3.26
CA ASP A 66 -9.09 17.75 4.18
C ASP A 66 -8.35 16.42 4.34
N VAL A 67 -7.27 16.45 5.13
CA VAL A 67 -6.38 15.30 5.34
C VAL A 67 -7.10 14.13 6.01
N GLU A 68 -7.94 14.40 7.00
CA GLU A 68 -8.64 13.39 7.78
C GLU A 68 -9.69 12.69 6.91
N TYR A 69 -10.53 13.47 6.23
CA TYR A 69 -11.52 12.95 5.29
C TYR A 69 -10.90 12.10 4.18
N LEU A 70 -9.81 12.58 3.56
CA LEU A 70 -9.17 11.83 2.48
C LEU A 70 -8.52 10.54 2.96
N ARG A 71 -8.00 10.50 4.19
CA ARG A 71 -7.43 9.29 4.77
C ARG A 71 -8.52 8.27 5.04
N ASP A 72 -9.64 8.68 5.63
CA ASP A 72 -10.77 7.80 5.91
C ASP A 72 -11.38 7.23 4.63
N MET A 73 -11.63 8.07 3.62
CA MET A 73 -12.12 7.62 2.31
C MET A 73 -11.14 6.64 1.65
N GLY A 74 -9.83 6.88 1.77
CA GLY A 74 -8.82 5.97 1.25
C GLY A 74 -8.84 4.60 1.91
N ILE A 75 -9.03 4.57 3.24
CA ILE A 75 -9.17 3.30 3.98
C ILE A 75 -10.43 2.57 3.54
N GLU A 76 -11.55 3.27 3.36
CA GLU A 76 -12.80 2.68 2.87
C GLU A 76 -12.62 2.07 1.47
N LEU A 77 -12.01 2.80 0.54
CA LEU A 77 -11.72 2.31 -0.82
C LEU A 77 -10.85 1.04 -0.81
N ASP A 78 -9.79 1.03 0.02
CA ASP A 78 -8.89 -0.12 0.13
C ASP A 78 -9.58 -1.34 0.77
N CYS A 79 -10.43 -1.12 1.77
CA CYS A 79 -11.17 -2.20 2.44
C CYS A 79 -12.26 -2.82 1.56
N GLU A 80 -12.99 -2.00 0.79
CA GLU A 80 -14.12 -2.48 0.01
C GLU A 80 -13.71 -3.08 -1.34
N GLN A 81 -12.56 -2.67 -1.90
CA GLN A 81 -12.03 -3.11 -3.20
C GLN A 81 -13.03 -3.04 -4.37
N LYS A 82 -14.07 -2.22 -4.29
CA LYS A 82 -15.08 -2.09 -5.35
C LYS A 82 -14.78 -0.91 -6.26
N ASN A 83 -14.61 -1.19 -7.56
CA ASN A 83 -14.51 -0.20 -8.65
C ASN A 83 -13.47 0.92 -8.43
N VAL A 84 -12.33 0.59 -7.84
CA VAL A 84 -11.20 1.52 -7.72
C VAL A 84 -10.44 1.55 -9.06
N GLU A 85 -10.48 2.68 -9.76
CA GLU A 85 -9.81 2.84 -11.07
C GLU A 85 -8.28 2.80 -10.92
N TYR A 86 -7.78 3.41 -9.84
CA TYR A 86 -6.36 3.47 -9.52
C TYR A 86 -6.08 2.80 -8.17
N PRO A 87 -6.05 1.45 -8.11
CA PRO A 87 -5.78 0.73 -6.87
C PRO A 87 -4.31 0.85 -6.44
N LEU A 88 -4.04 0.53 -5.17
CA LEU A 88 -2.67 0.42 -4.67
C LEU A 88 -1.95 -0.76 -5.31
N LYS A 89 -0.68 -0.56 -5.68
CA LYS A 89 0.15 -1.58 -6.29
C LYS A 89 1.56 -1.54 -5.71
N PHE A 90 2.03 -2.68 -5.23
CA PHE A 90 3.31 -2.81 -4.55
C PHE A 90 4.14 -3.93 -5.15
N SER A 91 5.46 -3.81 -5.14
CA SER A 91 6.38 -4.90 -5.46
C SER A 91 7.67 -4.75 -4.64
N PHE A 92 8.39 -5.85 -4.46
CA PHE A 92 9.77 -5.80 -3.96
C PHE A 92 10.80 -5.51 -5.06
N SER A 93 10.39 -5.53 -6.33
CA SER A 93 11.18 -5.12 -7.48
C SER A 93 10.85 -3.68 -7.86
N ASN A 94 11.86 -2.96 -8.38
CA ASN A 94 11.70 -1.62 -8.93
C ASN A 94 11.71 -1.60 -10.47
N LEU A 95 11.71 -2.78 -11.11
CA LEU A 95 11.87 -2.92 -12.57
C LEU A 95 10.53 -2.99 -13.34
N LEU A 96 9.41 -3.04 -12.63
CA LEU A 96 8.07 -3.13 -13.21
C LEU A 96 7.47 -1.76 -13.50
N SER A 97 6.28 -1.70 -14.11
CA SER A 97 5.47 -0.49 -14.21
C SER A 97 4.11 -0.67 -13.56
N TYR A 98 3.43 0.43 -13.24
CA TYR A 98 2.09 0.39 -12.64
C TYR A 98 1.08 -0.40 -13.50
N LYS A 99 1.24 -0.38 -14.83
CA LYS A 99 0.33 -1.07 -15.76
C LYS A 99 0.52 -2.58 -15.76
N ASP A 100 1.70 -3.07 -15.40
CA ASP A 100 2.06 -4.49 -15.41
C ASP A 100 1.65 -5.21 -14.12
N LEU A 101 1.25 -4.44 -13.09
CA LEU A 101 0.92 -4.96 -11.78
C LEU A 101 -0.59 -5.10 -11.60
N ASP A 102 -1.01 -6.17 -10.94
CA ASP A 102 -2.37 -6.31 -10.43
C ASP A 102 -2.60 -5.42 -9.19
N PRO A 103 -3.85 -5.18 -8.77
CA PRO A 103 -4.14 -4.58 -7.48
C PRO A 103 -3.48 -5.35 -6.33
N ALA A 104 -2.99 -4.63 -5.32
CA ALA A 104 -2.49 -5.24 -4.10
C ALA A 104 -3.64 -5.85 -3.28
N GLU A 105 -3.37 -6.96 -2.61
CA GLU A 105 -4.35 -7.65 -1.76
C GLU A 105 -4.05 -7.40 -0.29
N CYS A 106 -5.06 -7.29 0.56
CA CYS A 106 -4.86 -7.19 2.00
C CYS A 106 -4.10 -8.40 2.56
N CYS A 107 -3.17 -8.14 3.48
CA CYS A 107 -2.45 -9.20 4.17
C CYS A 107 -3.18 -9.65 5.43
N ASN A 108 -3.63 -10.91 5.46
CA ASN A 108 -4.30 -11.51 6.62
C ASN A 108 -3.43 -11.53 7.90
N GLN A 109 -2.10 -11.52 7.75
CA GLN A 109 -1.14 -11.49 8.86
C GLN A 109 -0.80 -10.06 9.30
N GLN A 110 -1.41 -9.04 8.66
CA GLN A 110 -1.20 -7.61 8.96
C GLN A 110 0.27 -7.17 8.94
N GLY A 111 1.12 -7.87 8.19
CA GLY A 111 2.53 -7.55 8.15
C GLY A 111 3.30 -7.84 9.45
N PHE A 112 2.66 -8.48 10.44
CA PHE A 112 3.17 -8.62 11.81
C PHE A 112 3.02 -10.03 12.40
N PHE A 113 1.85 -10.65 12.27
CA PHE A 113 1.49 -11.92 12.90
C PHE A 113 2.06 -13.10 12.10
N TYR A 114 3.37 -13.27 12.20
CA TYR A 114 4.10 -14.41 11.67
C TYR A 114 4.49 -15.34 12.82
N ASP A 115 4.37 -16.65 12.58
CA ASP A 115 4.88 -17.70 13.49
C ASP A 115 6.41 -17.70 13.55
#